data_AF-A0A835AZ80-F1
#
_entry.id   AF-A0A835AZ80-F1
#
_cell.length_a   1.000
_cell.length_b   1.000
_cell.length_c   1.000
_cell.angle_alpha   90.00
_cell.angle_beta   90.00
_cell.angle_gamma   90.00
#
_symmetry.space_group_name_H-M   'P 1'
#
loop_
_entity.id
_entity.type
_entity.pdbx_description
1 polymer ?
#
loop_
_entity_poly.entity_id
_entity_poly.type
_entity_poly.pdbx_seq_one_letter_code
_entity_poly.pdbx_strand_id
1 'polypeptide(L)'
;MARYGGEITAAFPGGGGGGIAGASTGPTTPAASPYQVPIEIEEQVDSPFGNIEVPDSRGCCSGFTGSLTKIFFILHLLAFIALTIFLGVQASLHQNPAYKPFSNFIPLVSSVIVSTIVACFWVILAVTKPPKAIKTSLWAAPVFALACDVVILLVGNPAALGIGVLVVVFAVAAGLYSCWATGPRLRHASEMLSTSVNGAHLPPTTSCFVVFVLLATFGYMAFWTVAISCIAAAEGHFMNYRLAYVASLLVSMAWTMQVLRYIVYVAVVKLAHGRFVYGICMPGGAVEVFRGTIFGPTFGDICMGAMAVPVNSAVRGWARAMKAATGGNDEFIFSGRGCCFSISEKMLGRANRWGFVHVGARGKAFCVASRDVWSLFVLRGIAELVDSDLTGSFCFLSSVTAGALASLVAGSWALATVDKDHKKIALPVAIYAFLIGYYMCRMMIAWPQACVAAYHVAYAENPHNPQLGTLIPEHLRELQSLAADRDRPRVVDSSDDIYDS
;
A
#
# COMPACT_ATOMS: atom_id res chain seq x y z
N MET A 1 -49.81 15.95 20.30
CA MET A 1 -50.64 17.14 19.98
C MET A 1 -50.25 18.22 20.98
N ALA A 2 -49.96 19.45 20.53
CA ALA A 2 -49.65 20.66 21.33
C ALA A 2 -48.46 20.65 22.33
N ARG A 3 -47.85 21.84 22.49
CA ARG A 3 -46.80 22.21 23.47
C ARG A 3 -47.43 22.81 24.74
N TYR A 4 -46.62 22.99 25.80
CA TYR A 4 -46.53 24.09 26.82
C TYR A 4 -45.88 23.47 28.09
N GLY A 5 -45.14 24.14 28.99
CA GLY A 5 -44.68 25.53 29.16
C GLY A 5 -44.26 25.77 30.65
N GLY A 6 -43.50 26.82 30.97
CA GLY A 6 -43.05 27.20 32.35
C GLY A 6 -41.62 26.72 32.70
N GLU A 7 -40.65 27.57 33.08
CA GLU A 7 -40.49 28.40 34.31
C GLU A 7 -40.21 27.54 35.57
N ILE A 8 -39.23 27.87 36.44
CA ILE A 8 -39.25 28.94 37.47
C ILE A 8 -37.80 29.40 37.86
N THR A 9 -37.72 30.48 38.65
CA THR A 9 -36.60 31.42 38.93
C THR A 9 -35.78 31.21 40.25
N ALA A 10 -34.81 32.14 40.47
CA ALA A 10 -34.10 32.52 41.72
C ALA A 10 -32.72 31.84 42.01
N ALA A 11 -31.72 32.49 42.64
CA ALA A 11 -31.66 33.78 43.36
C ALA A 11 -30.28 34.52 43.29
N PHE A 12 -30.27 35.81 43.68
CA PHE A 12 -29.14 36.76 43.88
C PHE A 12 -28.50 36.63 45.31
N PRO A 13 -27.31 37.19 45.67
CA PRO A 13 -26.96 38.66 45.76
C PRO A 13 -25.48 39.04 45.45
N GLY A 14 -24.99 40.31 45.49
CA GLY A 14 -25.60 41.65 45.63
C GLY A 14 -24.61 42.75 46.14
N GLY A 15 -24.70 44.00 45.62
CA GLY A 15 -24.03 45.26 46.08
C GLY A 15 -22.56 45.49 45.62
N GLY A 16 -22.01 46.70 45.33
CA GLY A 16 -22.45 48.12 45.27
C GLY A 16 -21.23 49.09 45.46
N GLY A 17 -21.13 50.36 45.05
CA GLY A 17 -21.95 51.31 44.24
C GLY A 17 -21.35 52.76 44.22
N GLY A 18 -21.61 53.57 43.16
CA GLY A 18 -21.03 54.93 42.91
C GLY A 18 -19.67 54.92 42.17
N GLY A 19 -19.19 55.89 41.35
CA GLY A 19 -19.60 57.22 40.82
C GLY A 19 -18.32 58.01 40.40
N ILE A 20 -18.25 59.07 39.56
CA ILE A 20 -19.18 59.86 38.70
C ILE A 20 -18.35 60.53 37.55
N ALA A 21 -18.90 60.61 36.31
CA ALA A 21 -18.53 61.49 35.15
C ALA A 21 -17.16 61.37 34.40
N GLY A 22 -17.21 61.55 33.07
CA GLY A 22 -16.06 61.75 32.16
C GLY A 22 -16.41 61.44 30.69
N ALA A 23 -16.11 62.34 29.73
CA ALA A 23 -16.64 62.27 28.36
C ALA A 23 -15.66 61.75 27.29
N SER A 24 -16.23 61.10 26.26
CA SER A 24 -15.76 60.96 24.86
C SER A 24 -14.26 60.75 24.55
N THR A 25 -13.93 59.61 23.94
CA THR A 25 -12.96 59.48 22.83
C THR A 25 -13.18 58.12 22.13
N GLY A 26 -12.74 57.99 20.87
CA GLY A 26 -13.10 56.86 19.99
C GLY A 26 -12.45 55.51 20.35
N PRO A 27 -12.80 54.42 19.63
CA PRO A 27 -12.34 53.07 19.95
C PRO A 27 -10.84 52.88 19.63
N THR A 28 -10.00 53.07 20.63
CA THR A 28 -8.60 52.61 20.61
C THR A 28 -8.53 51.11 20.92
N THR A 29 -7.86 50.37 20.05
CA THR A 29 -7.46 48.97 20.28
C THR A 29 -6.62 48.85 21.55
N PRO A 30 -6.98 48.01 22.53
CA PRO A 30 -6.10 47.70 23.65
C PRO A 30 -4.81 47.03 23.17
N ALA A 31 -3.69 47.42 23.76
CA ALA A 31 -2.36 46.95 23.38
C ALA A 31 -2.16 45.45 23.63
N ALA A 32 -1.25 44.85 22.85
CA ALA A 32 -0.82 43.47 23.07
C ALA A 32 -0.21 43.29 24.47
N SER A 33 -0.68 42.29 25.21
CA SER A 33 -0.09 41.89 26.49
C SER A 33 1.32 41.32 26.26
N PRO A 34 2.35 41.67 27.07
CA PRO A 34 3.72 41.17 26.90
C PRO A 34 3.93 39.68 27.20
N TYR A 35 2.88 38.92 27.50
CA TYR A 35 2.92 37.50 27.84
C TYR A 35 2.19 36.63 26.82
N GLN A 36 2.70 36.59 25.59
CA GLN A 36 2.57 35.44 24.70
C GLN A 36 3.93 34.79 24.52
N VAL A 37 4.29 33.95 25.50
CA VAL A 37 5.37 32.97 25.32
C VAL A 37 4.88 31.96 24.27
N PRO A 38 5.64 31.70 23.19
CA PRO A 38 5.33 30.60 22.29
C PRO A 38 5.33 29.29 23.08
N ILE A 39 4.24 28.53 23.02
CA ILE A 39 4.24 27.17 23.56
C ILE A 39 5.01 26.30 22.55
N GLU A 40 6.34 26.32 22.66
CA GLU A 40 7.15 25.19 22.22
C GLU A 40 6.73 23.99 23.06
N ILE A 41 6.16 22.99 22.40
CA ILE A 41 5.90 21.69 23.01
C ILE A 41 7.25 21.00 23.08
N GLU A 42 7.95 21.18 24.20
CA GLU A 42 9.14 20.41 24.53
C GLU A 42 8.72 18.94 24.71
N GLU A 43 9.03 18.12 23.70
CA GLU A 43 8.54 16.74 23.55
C GLU A 43 9.31 15.78 24.47
N GLN A 44 9.14 15.95 25.79
CA GLN A 44 9.64 15.00 26.79
C GLN A 44 8.47 14.23 27.42
N VAL A 45 7.84 13.36 26.62
CA VAL A 45 6.87 12.38 27.12
C VAL A 45 7.63 11.16 27.62
N ASP A 46 8.08 11.23 28.88
CA ASP A 46 8.61 10.07 29.59
C ASP A 46 7.56 8.97 29.69
N SER A 47 7.83 7.85 29.01
CA SER A 47 7.08 6.61 29.21
C SER A 47 7.73 5.85 30.37
N PRO A 48 6.96 5.32 31.34
CA PRO A 48 7.51 4.67 32.55
C PRO A 48 8.22 3.34 32.28
N PHE A 49 8.32 2.92 31.01
CA PHE A 49 9.08 1.76 30.56
C PHE A 49 10.18 2.26 29.62
N GLY A 50 11.44 1.99 29.99
CA GLY A 50 12.62 2.56 29.33
C GLY A 50 12.62 2.32 27.82
N ASN A 51 12.45 3.40 27.06
CA ASN A 51 12.52 3.38 25.61
C ASN A 51 13.97 3.53 25.15
N ILE A 52 14.29 2.92 24.02
CA ILE A 52 15.41 3.40 23.20
C ILE A 52 14.98 4.78 22.71
N GLU A 53 15.69 5.85 23.08
CA GLU A 53 15.54 7.14 22.43
C GLU A 53 15.81 6.96 20.94
N VAL A 54 14.77 7.08 20.13
CA VAL A 54 14.85 6.98 18.67
C VAL A 54 15.23 8.38 18.17
N PRO A 55 16.51 8.65 17.82
CA PRO A 55 16.98 10.03 17.70
C PRO A 55 16.22 10.77 16.60
N ASP A 56 15.82 12.02 16.85
CA ASP A 56 14.88 12.73 15.98
C ASP A 56 15.56 13.36 14.74
N SER A 57 16.11 12.47 13.91
CA SER A 57 17.07 12.83 12.87
C SER A 57 16.40 13.21 11.55
N ARG A 58 15.70 14.35 11.52
CA ARG A 58 15.55 15.14 10.27
C ARG A 58 16.82 15.92 9.99
N GLY A 59 17.91 15.21 9.68
CA GLY A 59 19.16 15.84 9.27
C GLY A 59 18.97 16.70 8.01
N CYS A 60 19.69 17.82 7.90
CA CYS A 60 19.50 18.83 6.85
C CYS A 60 19.40 18.25 5.42
N CYS A 61 20.28 17.30 5.07
CA CYS A 61 20.27 16.63 3.75
C CYS A 61 19.01 15.78 3.48
N SER A 62 18.32 15.29 4.52
CA SER A 62 17.17 14.40 4.38
C SER A 62 15.88 15.13 3.98
N GLY A 63 15.68 16.35 4.50
CA GLY A 63 14.56 17.21 4.10
C GLY A 63 14.65 17.68 2.65
N PHE A 64 15.88 17.90 2.14
CA PHE A 64 16.11 18.28 0.75
C PHE A 64 15.62 17.22 -0.24
N THR A 65 15.95 15.94 -0.03
CA THR A 65 15.52 14.85 -0.93
C THR A 65 13.99 14.69 -0.94
N GLY A 66 13.33 14.80 0.22
CA GLY A 66 11.87 14.81 0.30
C GLY A 66 11.26 15.96 -0.50
N SER A 67 11.75 17.19 -0.30
CA SER A 67 11.27 18.38 -1.02
C SER A 67 11.42 18.26 -2.54
N LEU A 68 12.59 17.83 -3.01
CA LEU A 68 12.85 17.61 -4.44
C LEU A 68 11.92 16.55 -5.05
N THR A 69 11.68 15.44 -4.32
CA THR A 69 10.82 14.36 -4.82
C THR A 69 9.35 14.78 -4.87
N LYS A 70 8.88 15.61 -3.91
CA LYS A 70 7.57 16.26 -3.95
C LYS A 70 7.42 17.12 -5.21
N ILE A 71 8.40 17.98 -5.51
CA ILE A 71 8.39 18.85 -6.70
C ILE A 71 8.34 17.99 -7.97
N PHE A 72 9.19 16.96 -8.07
CA PHE A 72 9.23 16.07 -9.22
C PHE A 72 7.90 15.34 -9.45
N PHE A 73 7.22 14.89 -8.38
CA PHE A 73 5.91 14.25 -8.49
C PHE A 73 4.81 15.22 -8.96
N ILE A 74 4.82 16.47 -8.48
CA ILE A 74 3.86 17.50 -8.92
C ILE A 74 4.08 17.85 -10.40
N LEU A 75 5.34 18.07 -10.82
CA LEU A 75 5.68 18.30 -12.22
C LEU A 75 5.28 17.12 -13.11
N HIS A 76 5.45 15.90 -12.63
CA HIS A 76 4.99 14.69 -13.31
C HIS A 76 3.46 14.66 -13.49
N LEU A 77 2.67 15.03 -12.48
CA LEU A 77 1.20 15.10 -12.62
C LEU A 77 0.76 16.19 -13.62
N LEU A 78 1.42 17.35 -13.59
CA LEU A 78 1.17 18.42 -14.57
C LEU A 78 1.55 17.97 -16.00
N ALA A 79 2.67 17.29 -16.16
CA ALA A 79 3.10 16.72 -17.45
C ALA A 79 2.13 15.64 -17.95
N PHE A 80 1.59 14.79 -17.08
CA PHE A 80 0.56 13.80 -17.43
C PHE A 80 -0.75 14.47 -17.87
N ILE A 81 -1.20 15.53 -17.20
CA ILE A 81 -2.39 16.31 -17.61
C ILE A 81 -2.14 16.98 -18.97
N ALA A 82 -1.02 17.68 -19.14
CA ALA A 82 -0.65 18.33 -20.39
C ALA A 82 -0.52 17.34 -21.56
N LEU A 83 0.11 16.18 -21.33
CA LEU A 83 0.19 15.09 -22.30
C LEU A 83 -1.20 14.57 -22.67
N THR A 84 -2.09 14.36 -21.69
CA THR A 84 -3.45 13.86 -21.96
C THR A 84 -4.26 14.87 -22.78
N ILE A 85 -4.14 16.17 -22.50
CA ILE A 85 -4.77 17.24 -23.30
C ILE A 85 -4.20 17.25 -24.72
N PHE A 86 -2.87 17.19 -24.88
CA PHE A 86 -2.21 17.13 -26.19
C PHE A 86 -2.67 15.91 -27.01
N LEU A 87 -2.70 14.72 -26.40
CA LEU A 87 -3.19 13.50 -27.02
C LEU A 87 -4.67 13.62 -27.42
N GLY A 88 -5.51 14.25 -26.58
CA GLY A 88 -6.93 14.48 -26.87
C GLY A 88 -7.19 15.45 -28.03
N VAL A 89 -6.42 16.54 -28.11
CA VAL A 89 -6.48 17.48 -29.24
C VAL A 89 -6.07 16.79 -30.54
N GLN A 90 -4.95 16.06 -30.52
CA GLN A 90 -4.47 15.33 -31.70
C GLN A 90 -5.42 14.20 -32.13
N ALA A 91 -6.01 13.47 -31.17
CA ALA A 91 -7.04 12.46 -31.43
C ALA A 91 -8.29 13.04 -32.10
N SER A 92 -8.62 14.31 -31.81
CA SER A 92 -9.74 15.03 -32.41
C SER A 92 -9.42 15.57 -33.80
N LEU A 93 -8.18 16.05 -34.03
CA LEU A 93 -7.74 16.61 -35.31
C LEU A 93 -7.42 15.54 -36.36
N HIS A 94 -6.83 14.42 -35.93
CA HIS A 94 -6.34 13.34 -36.79
C HIS A 94 -7.06 12.02 -36.49
N GLN A 95 -8.38 12.08 -36.29
CA GLN A 95 -9.18 10.91 -35.95
C GLN A 95 -9.13 9.86 -37.06
N ASN A 96 -8.66 8.65 -36.74
CA ASN A 96 -8.69 7.52 -37.67
C ASN A 96 -10.17 7.12 -37.93
N PRO A 97 -10.66 7.10 -39.18
CA PRO A 97 -12.05 6.73 -39.49
C PRO A 97 -12.39 5.28 -39.13
N ALA A 98 -11.40 4.39 -38.97
CA ALA A 98 -11.61 3.03 -38.48
C ALA A 98 -11.77 2.95 -36.95
N TYR A 99 -11.42 3.99 -36.20
CA TYR A 99 -11.48 3.99 -34.75
C TYR A 99 -12.90 4.19 -34.23
N LYS A 100 -13.45 3.17 -33.56
CA LYS A 100 -14.77 3.20 -32.88
C LYS A 100 -14.57 3.60 -31.40
N PRO A 101 -14.83 4.85 -30.98
CA PRO A 101 -14.46 5.33 -29.64
C PRO A 101 -15.13 4.54 -28.51
N PHE A 102 -16.43 4.32 -28.63
CA PHE A 102 -17.21 3.57 -27.64
C PHE A 102 -16.71 2.12 -27.48
N SER A 103 -16.39 1.44 -28.59
CA SER A 103 -15.96 0.03 -28.56
C SER A 103 -14.63 -0.18 -27.82
N ASN A 104 -13.72 0.80 -27.89
CA ASN A 104 -12.39 0.73 -27.27
C ASN A 104 -12.35 1.31 -25.85
N PHE A 105 -13.20 2.29 -25.55
CA PHE A 105 -13.25 2.95 -24.24
C PHE A 105 -14.09 2.18 -23.20
N ILE A 106 -15.24 1.63 -23.60
CA ILE A 106 -16.15 0.88 -22.71
C ILE A 106 -15.46 -0.27 -21.94
N PRO A 107 -14.59 -1.11 -22.55
CA PRO A 107 -13.91 -2.20 -21.83
C PRO A 107 -12.98 -1.70 -20.74
N LEU A 108 -12.27 -0.59 -20.99
CA LEU A 108 -11.34 -0.02 -20.04
C LEU A 108 -12.07 0.65 -18.88
N VAL A 109 -13.15 1.40 -19.14
CA VAL A 109 -13.98 1.99 -18.08
C VAL A 109 -14.70 0.93 -17.25
N SER A 110 -15.25 -0.12 -17.89
CA SER A 110 -15.88 -1.23 -17.18
C SER A 110 -14.87 -1.95 -16.27
N SER A 111 -13.60 -2.06 -16.70
CA SER A 111 -12.53 -2.60 -15.87
C SER A 111 -12.32 -1.79 -14.58
N VAL A 112 -12.42 -0.46 -14.59
CA VAL A 112 -12.32 0.39 -13.38
C VAL A 112 -13.46 0.09 -12.40
N ILE A 113 -14.68 -0.09 -12.92
CA ILE A 113 -15.88 -0.40 -12.12
C ILE A 113 -15.76 -1.80 -11.49
N VAL A 114 -15.46 -2.82 -12.29
CA VAL A 114 -15.25 -4.21 -11.82
C VAL A 114 -14.14 -4.25 -10.75
N SER A 115 -13.03 -3.56 -11.00
CA SER A 115 -11.90 -3.47 -10.08
C SER A 115 -12.29 -2.83 -8.75
N THR A 116 -13.14 -1.80 -8.77
CA THR A 116 -13.67 -1.15 -7.56
C THR A 116 -14.49 -2.13 -6.73
N ILE A 117 -15.39 -2.88 -7.37
CA ILE A 117 -16.25 -3.87 -6.69
C ILE A 117 -15.40 -4.98 -6.06
N VAL A 118 -14.44 -5.54 -6.82
CA VAL A 118 -13.55 -6.61 -6.33
C VAL A 118 -12.62 -6.09 -5.21
N ALA A 119 -12.13 -4.86 -5.30
CA ALA A 119 -11.33 -4.25 -4.25
C ALA A 119 -12.12 -4.05 -2.94
N CYS A 120 -13.36 -3.56 -3.03
CA CYS A 120 -14.27 -3.46 -1.89
C CYS A 120 -14.57 -4.84 -1.27
N PHE A 121 -14.83 -5.86 -2.09
CA PHE A 121 -15.01 -7.24 -1.63
C PHE A 121 -13.80 -7.73 -0.82
N TRP A 122 -12.58 -7.53 -1.32
CA TRP A 122 -11.36 -7.94 -0.60
C TRP A 122 -11.17 -7.19 0.72
N VAL A 123 -11.45 -5.89 0.78
CA VAL A 123 -11.36 -5.11 2.02
C VAL A 123 -12.40 -5.60 3.04
N ILE A 124 -13.66 -5.79 2.62
CA ILE A 124 -14.72 -6.32 3.49
C ILE A 124 -14.34 -7.70 4.02
N LEU A 125 -13.81 -8.58 3.17
CA LEU A 125 -13.39 -9.92 3.57
C LEU A 125 -12.19 -9.88 4.53
N ALA A 126 -11.22 -8.99 4.29
CA ALA A 126 -10.03 -8.80 5.14
C ALA A 126 -10.37 -8.35 6.56
N VAL A 127 -11.37 -7.48 6.72
CA VAL A 127 -11.81 -6.97 8.03
C VAL A 127 -12.74 -7.98 8.72
N THR A 128 -13.72 -8.52 8.00
CA THR A 128 -14.78 -9.35 8.62
C THR A 128 -14.35 -10.79 8.86
N LYS A 129 -13.52 -11.38 7.98
CA LYS A 129 -13.10 -12.79 8.04
C LYS A 129 -11.64 -12.94 7.57
N PRO A 130 -10.64 -12.37 8.28
CA PRO A 130 -9.22 -12.43 7.91
C PRO A 130 -8.71 -13.82 7.46
N PRO A 131 -9.05 -14.94 8.14
CA PRO A 131 -8.58 -16.26 7.72
C PRO A 131 -9.11 -16.67 6.34
N LYS A 132 -10.37 -16.29 6.03
CA LYS A 132 -10.97 -16.52 4.71
C LYS A 132 -10.36 -15.58 3.66
N ALA A 133 -10.08 -14.32 4.00
CA ALA A 133 -9.44 -13.38 3.09
C ALA A 133 -8.07 -13.88 2.60
N ILE A 134 -7.19 -14.28 3.54
CA ILE A 134 -5.86 -14.77 3.21
C ILE A 134 -5.97 -16.09 2.44
N LYS A 135 -6.75 -17.07 2.92
CA LYS A 135 -6.94 -18.37 2.24
C LYS A 135 -7.50 -18.21 0.82
N THR A 136 -8.54 -17.41 0.64
CA THR A 136 -9.14 -17.20 -0.69
C THR A 136 -8.18 -16.47 -1.61
N SER A 137 -7.38 -15.50 -1.13
CA SER A 137 -6.41 -14.79 -1.99
C SER A 137 -5.32 -15.72 -2.56
N LEU A 138 -4.84 -16.66 -1.74
CA LEU A 138 -3.80 -17.62 -2.11
C LEU A 138 -4.26 -18.48 -3.30
N TRP A 139 -5.45 -19.07 -3.19
CA TRP A 139 -5.98 -19.98 -4.21
C TRP A 139 -6.69 -19.28 -5.38
N ALA A 140 -7.27 -18.10 -5.18
CA ALA A 140 -7.94 -17.36 -6.26
C ALA A 140 -6.95 -16.81 -7.28
N ALA A 141 -5.78 -16.33 -6.84
CA ALA A 141 -4.79 -15.75 -7.75
C ALA A 141 -4.33 -16.69 -8.89
N PRO A 142 -3.87 -17.93 -8.64
CA PRO A 142 -3.49 -18.84 -9.73
C PRO A 142 -4.70 -19.27 -10.59
N VAL A 143 -5.87 -19.48 -9.98
CA VAL A 143 -7.09 -19.88 -10.72
C VAL A 143 -7.54 -18.78 -11.69
N PHE A 144 -7.66 -17.54 -11.23
CA PHE A 144 -8.06 -16.43 -12.09
C PHE A 144 -6.95 -16.01 -13.06
N ALA A 145 -5.67 -16.19 -12.71
CA ALA A 145 -4.56 -16.02 -13.65
C ALA A 145 -4.67 -16.98 -14.83
N LEU A 146 -4.89 -18.29 -14.59
CA LEU A 146 -5.09 -19.27 -15.66
C LEU A 146 -6.36 -19.01 -16.48
N ALA A 147 -7.46 -18.61 -15.83
CA ALA A 147 -8.68 -18.24 -16.56
C ALA A 147 -8.44 -17.01 -17.47
N CYS A 148 -7.73 -15.99 -16.97
CA CYS A 148 -7.30 -14.84 -17.76
C CYS A 148 -6.37 -15.25 -18.91
N ASP A 149 -5.52 -16.25 -18.70
CA ASP A 149 -4.59 -16.73 -19.71
C ASP A 149 -5.30 -17.35 -20.92
N VAL A 150 -6.42 -18.06 -20.71
CA VAL A 150 -7.24 -18.57 -21.83
C VAL A 150 -7.65 -17.42 -22.77
N VAL A 151 -8.06 -16.27 -22.23
CA VAL A 151 -8.42 -15.07 -23.02
C VAL A 151 -7.21 -14.48 -23.74
N ILE A 152 -6.03 -14.49 -23.11
CA ILE A 152 -4.77 -14.03 -23.74
C ILE A 152 -4.40 -14.96 -24.90
N LEU A 153 -4.36 -16.27 -24.69
CA LEU A 153 -3.98 -17.25 -25.71
C LEU A 153 -4.94 -17.28 -26.91
N LEU A 154 -6.24 -17.02 -26.71
CA LEU A 154 -7.23 -16.90 -27.79
C LEU A 154 -6.96 -15.76 -28.79
N VAL A 155 -6.11 -14.79 -28.43
CA VAL A 155 -5.61 -13.77 -29.39
C VAL A 155 -4.79 -14.43 -30.50
N GLY A 156 -4.06 -15.52 -30.21
CA GLY A 156 -3.37 -16.35 -31.21
C GLY A 156 -2.16 -15.70 -31.87
N ASN A 157 -1.47 -14.77 -31.20
CA ASN A 157 -0.24 -14.13 -31.71
C ASN A 157 0.99 -14.51 -30.84
N PRO A 158 2.23 -14.38 -31.34
CA PRO A 158 3.41 -14.85 -30.61
C PRO A 158 3.69 -14.07 -29.31
N ALA A 159 3.26 -12.81 -29.23
CA ALA A 159 3.36 -12.02 -28.00
C ALA A 159 2.41 -12.54 -26.90
N ALA A 160 1.20 -12.93 -27.26
CA ALA A 160 0.23 -13.55 -26.37
C ALA A 160 0.70 -14.93 -25.89
N LEU A 161 1.32 -15.74 -26.77
CA LEU A 161 1.94 -17.00 -26.38
C LEU A 161 3.05 -16.77 -25.34
N GLY A 162 3.96 -15.82 -25.58
CA GLY A 162 5.03 -15.48 -24.64
C GLY A 162 4.51 -14.98 -23.29
N ILE A 163 3.48 -14.13 -23.29
CA ILE A 163 2.81 -13.67 -22.06
C ILE A 163 2.14 -14.84 -21.34
N GLY A 164 1.45 -15.73 -22.06
CA GLY A 164 0.72 -16.83 -21.44
C GLY A 164 1.64 -17.86 -20.79
N VAL A 165 2.77 -18.19 -21.40
CA VAL A 165 3.82 -19.01 -20.76
C VAL A 165 4.26 -18.38 -19.43
N LEU A 166 4.43 -17.05 -19.35
CA LEU A 166 4.76 -16.37 -18.10
C LEU A 166 3.62 -16.42 -17.08
N VAL A 167 2.35 -16.35 -17.52
CA VAL A 167 1.17 -16.47 -16.64
C VAL A 167 1.03 -17.89 -16.09
N VAL A 168 1.28 -18.94 -16.90
CA VAL A 168 1.31 -20.33 -16.44
C VAL A 168 2.43 -20.55 -15.42
N VAL A 169 3.65 -20.08 -15.69
CA VAL A 169 4.78 -20.15 -14.74
C VAL A 169 4.43 -19.43 -13.43
N PHE A 170 3.81 -18.25 -13.51
CA PHE A 170 3.31 -17.53 -12.34
C PHE A 170 2.25 -18.33 -11.57
N ALA A 171 1.27 -18.92 -12.26
CA ALA A 171 0.19 -19.68 -11.63
C ALA A 171 0.71 -20.94 -10.92
N VAL A 172 1.67 -21.66 -11.51
CA VAL A 172 2.37 -22.79 -10.87
C VAL A 172 3.12 -22.32 -9.63
N ALA A 173 3.91 -21.25 -9.73
CA ALA A 173 4.65 -20.70 -8.60
C ALA A 173 3.72 -20.21 -7.46
N ALA A 174 2.62 -19.55 -7.81
CA ALA A 174 1.60 -19.09 -6.86
C ALA A 174 0.83 -20.27 -6.22
N GLY A 175 0.58 -21.34 -6.96
CA GLY A 175 -0.01 -22.59 -6.44
C GLY A 175 0.92 -23.27 -5.44
N LEU A 176 2.20 -23.47 -5.79
CA LEU A 176 3.21 -24.02 -4.88
C LEU A 176 3.39 -23.15 -3.62
N TYR A 177 3.43 -21.82 -3.79
CA TYR A 177 3.46 -20.88 -2.67
C TYR A 177 2.20 -21.00 -1.79
N SER A 178 1.04 -21.24 -2.38
CA SER A 178 -0.22 -21.43 -1.64
C SER A 178 -0.26 -22.72 -0.83
N CYS A 179 0.33 -23.80 -1.35
CA CYS A 179 0.58 -25.02 -0.59
C CYS A 179 1.48 -24.74 0.62
N TRP A 180 2.62 -24.06 0.41
CA TRP A 180 3.58 -23.71 1.47
C TRP A 180 3.02 -22.74 2.54
N ALA A 181 2.19 -21.77 2.12
CA ALA A 181 1.59 -20.79 3.01
C ALA A 181 0.42 -21.36 3.83
N THR A 182 -0.20 -22.45 3.39
CA THR A 182 -1.32 -23.10 4.08
C THR A 182 -0.84 -23.81 5.35
N GLY A 183 -1.58 -23.67 6.45
CA GLY A 183 -1.23 -24.26 7.76
C GLY A 183 -0.93 -23.18 8.81
N PRO A 184 0.06 -23.37 9.70
CA PRO A 184 0.35 -22.44 10.80
C PRO A 184 0.59 -21.01 10.35
N ARG A 185 1.33 -20.79 9.26
CA ARG A 185 1.65 -19.45 8.74
C ARG A 185 0.37 -18.64 8.41
N LEU A 186 -0.62 -19.30 7.82
CA LEU A 186 -1.93 -18.70 7.52
C LEU A 186 -2.70 -18.33 8.79
N ARG A 187 -2.71 -19.22 9.78
CA ARG A 187 -3.32 -18.96 11.10
C ARG A 187 -2.74 -17.68 11.71
N HIS A 188 -1.42 -17.65 11.91
CA HIS A 188 -0.73 -16.50 12.49
C HIS A 188 -0.95 -15.20 11.71
N ALA A 189 -0.85 -15.23 10.38
CA ALA A 189 -1.09 -14.02 9.58
C ALA A 189 -2.55 -13.53 9.68
N SER A 190 -3.51 -14.44 9.85
CA SER A 190 -4.92 -14.09 10.02
C SER A 190 -5.24 -13.55 11.42
N GLU A 191 -4.61 -14.09 12.46
CA GLU A 191 -4.67 -13.57 13.83
C GLU A 191 -4.01 -12.18 13.90
N MET A 192 -2.84 -12.01 13.29
CA MET A 192 -2.12 -10.74 13.18
C MET A 192 -2.96 -9.66 12.47
N LEU A 193 -3.59 -10.01 11.35
CA LEU A 193 -4.46 -9.11 10.60
C LEU A 193 -5.72 -8.75 11.42
N SER A 194 -6.34 -9.72 12.09
CA SER A 194 -7.51 -9.49 12.96
C SER A 194 -7.18 -8.56 14.14
N THR A 195 -6.15 -8.91 14.90
CA THR A 195 -5.74 -8.20 16.14
C THR A 195 -5.28 -6.79 15.83
N SER A 196 -4.50 -6.58 14.77
CA SER A 196 -4.04 -5.23 14.39
C SER A 196 -5.16 -4.36 13.82
N VAL A 197 -6.08 -4.89 12.99
CA VAL A 197 -7.21 -4.10 12.47
C VAL A 197 -8.18 -3.72 13.58
N ASN A 198 -8.51 -4.64 14.48
CA ASN A 198 -9.42 -4.37 15.59
C ASN A 198 -8.77 -3.45 16.64
N GLY A 199 -7.54 -3.73 17.05
CA GLY A 199 -6.81 -2.96 18.06
C GLY A 199 -6.43 -1.54 17.63
N ALA A 200 -6.34 -1.28 16.32
CA ALA A 200 -6.10 0.07 15.80
C ALA A 200 -7.25 1.05 16.11
N HIS A 201 -8.46 0.56 16.41
CA HIS A 201 -9.66 1.35 16.75
C HIS A 201 -9.82 2.62 15.88
N LEU A 202 -9.69 2.47 14.56
CA LEU A 202 -9.66 3.60 13.63
C LEU A 202 -10.93 4.46 13.76
N PRO A 203 -10.83 5.80 13.89
CA PRO A 203 -12.00 6.65 14.06
C PRO A 203 -12.99 6.51 12.88
N PRO A 204 -14.32 6.62 13.09
CA PRO A 204 -15.31 6.53 12.01
C PRO A 204 -15.07 7.50 10.85
N THR A 205 -14.44 8.64 11.10
CA THR A 205 -14.02 9.63 10.09
C THR A 205 -12.96 9.10 9.11
N THR A 206 -12.30 7.99 9.42
CA THR A 206 -11.42 7.24 8.51
C THR A 206 -12.16 6.78 7.25
N SER A 207 -13.42 6.37 7.38
CA SER A 207 -14.24 5.91 6.26
C SER A 207 -14.45 6.99 5.19
N CYS A 208 -14.69 8.25 5.60
CA CYS A 208 -14.83 9.37 4.67
C CYS A 208 -13.55 9.59 3.83
N PHE A 209 -12.37 9.40 4.43
CA PHE A 209 -11.11 9.51 3.72
C PHE A 209 -10.86 8.33 2.78
N VAL A 210 -11.15 7.09 3.20
CA VAL A 210 -11.04 5.92 2.31
C VAL A 210 -11.95 6.09 1.08
N VAL A 211 -13.17 6.62 1.27
CA VAL A 211 -14.07 6.97 0.16
C VAL A 211 -13.48 8.10 -0.71
N PHE A 212 -12.93 9.17 -0.11
CA PHE A 212 -12.29 10.25 -0.87
C PHE A 212 -11.12 9.74 -1.74
N VAL A 213 -10.22 8.92 -1.18
CA VAL A 213 -9.11 8.36 -1.97
C VAL A 213 -9.60 7.38 -3.00
N LEU A 214 -10.64 6.57 -2.72
CA LEU A 214 -11.27 5.72 -3.74
C LEU A 214 -11.81 6.54 -4.91
N LEU A 215 -12.50 7.66 -4.65
CA LEU A 215 -13.01 8.56 -5.69
C LEU A 215 -11.87 9.23 -6.48
N ALA A 216 -10.82 9.69 -5.81
CA ALA A 216 -9.63 10.25 -6.47
C ALA A 216 -8.92 9.21 -7.35
N THR A 217 -8.85 7.97 -6.88
CA THR A 217 -8.25 6.84 -7.61
C THR A 217 -9.10 6.46 -8.83
N PHE A 218 -10.42 6.38 -8.66
CA PHE A 218 -11.38 6.15 -9.75
C PHE A 218 -11.27 7.26 -10.82
N GLY A 219 -11.25 8.53 -10.41
CA GLY A 219 -11.11 9.67 -11.31
C GLY A 219 -9.78 9.67 -12.07
N TYR A 220 -8.66 9.39 -11.39
CA TYR A 220 -7.35 9.24 -12.03
C TYR A 220 -7.33 8.07 -13.03
N MET A 221 -7.86 6.91 -12.66
CA MET A 221 -7.95 5.76 -13.56
C MET A 221 -8.84 6.05 -14.78
N ALA A 222 -10.01 6.65 -14.59
CA ALA A 222 -10.89 7.05 -15.70
C ALA A 222 -10.16 8.01 -16.66
N PHE A 223 -9.50 9.04 -16.14
CA PHE A 223 -8.73 10.00 -16.96
C PHE A 223 -7.54 9.32 -17.68
N TRP A 224 -6.87 8.37 -17.02
CA TRP A 224 -5.83 7.55 -17.65
C TRP A 224 -6.38 6.66 -18.79
N THR A 225 -7.57 6.09 -18.62
CA THR A 225 -8.23 5.32 -19.70
C THR A 225 -8.62 6.19 -20.90
N VAL A 226 -8.90 7.48 -20.70
CA VAL A 226 -9.06 8.45 -21.80
C VAL A 226 -7.72 8.66 -22.51
N ALA A 227 -6.64 8.93 -21.77
CA ALA A 227 -5.32 9.18 -22.35
C ALA A 227 -4.81 8.04 -23.26
N ILE A 228 -4.93 6.78 -22.81
CA ILE A 228 -4.53 5.62 -23.63
C ILE A 228 -5.46 5.40 -24.83
N SER A 229 -6.75 5.74 -24.71
CA SER A 229 -7.71 5.68 -25.82
C SER A 229 -7.43 6.73 -26.89
N CYS A 230 -6.96 7.92 -26.52
CA CYS A 230 -6.53 8.96 -27.48
C CYS A 230 -5.34 8.51 -28.34
N ILE A 231 -4.40 7.72 -27.78
CA ILE A 231 -3.28 7.15 -28.56
C ILE A 231 -3.80 6.16 -29.61
N ALA A 232 -4.82 5.35 -29.28
CA ALA A 232 -5.45 4.44 -30.22
C ALA A 232 -6.28 5.17 -31.29
N ALA A 233 -6.87 6.32 -30.96
CA ALA A 233 -7.69 7.13 -31.88
C ALA A 233 -6.88 7.78 -33.02
N ALA A 234 -5.65 8.22 -32.75
CA ALA A 234 -4.74 8.83 -33.72
C ALA A 234 -3.52 7.94 -34.03
N GLU A 235 -3.74 6.62 -34.12
CA GLU A 235 -2.68 5.61 -34.32
C GLU A 235 -1.74 5.94 -35.50
N GLY A 236 -2.26 6.48 -36.61
CA GLY A 236 -1.47 6.88 -37.78
C GLY A 236 -0.54 8.09 -37.59
N HIS A 237 -0.87 9.03 -36.69
CA HIS A 237 -0.08 10.25 -36.47
C HIS A 237 1.03 10.05 -35.41
N PHE A 238 0.86 9.10 -34.48
CA PHE A 238 1.78 8.91 -33.35
C PHE A 238 2.87 7.84 -33.57
N MET A 239 2.97 7.24 -34.76
CA MET A 239 3.80 6.05 -35.00
C MET A 239 5.25 6.15 -34.50
N ASN A 240 5.93 7.29 -34.71
CA ASN A 240 7.34 7.48 -34.33
C ASN A 240 7.59 7.46 -32.81
N TYR A 241 6.59 7.80 -31.99
CA TYR A 241 6.74 7.95 -30.53
C TYR A 241 5.69 7.19 -29.70
N ARG A 242 4.84 6.37 -30.33
CA ARG A 242 3.76 5.60 -29.68
C ARG A 242 4.25 4.84 -28.44
N LEU A 243 5.38 4.14 -28.55
CA LEU A 243 5.95 3.38 -27.44
C LEU A 243 6.36 4.29 -26.26
N ALA A 244 6.92 5.47 -26.54
CA ALA A 244 7.30 6.44 -25.52
C ALA A 244 6.08 7.04 -24.80
N TYR A 245 4.99 7.32 -25.52
CA TYR A 245 3.74 7.79 -24.91
C TYR A 245 3.10 6.71 -24.03
N VAL A 246 2.99 5.46 -24.52
CA VAL A 246 2.46 4.34 -23.74
C VAL A 246 3.33 4.05 -22.51
N ALA A 247 4.66 4.04 -22.65
CA ALA A 247 5.58 3.85 -21.53
C ALA A 247 5.46 4.99 -20.50
N SER A 248 5.39 6.25 -20.93
CA SER A 248 5.17 7.40 -20.05
C SER A 248 3.85 7.29 -19.28
N LEU A 249 2.76 6.88 -19.95
CA LEU A 249 1.47 6.64 -19.30
C LEU A 249 1.53 5.49 -18.27
N LEU A 250 2.21 4.39 -18.59
CA LEU A 250 2.37 3.25 -17.67
C LEU A 250 3.24 3.58 -16.45
N VAL A 251 4.33 4.33 -16.64
CA VAL A 251 5.17 4.85 -15.54
C VAL A 251 4.36 5.82 -14.66
N SER A 252 3.56 6.69 -15.28
CA SER A 252 2.69 7.63 -14.56
C SER A 252 1.64 6.90 -13.71
N MET A 253 0.98 5.90 -14.29
CA MET A 253 0.03 5.03 -13.60
C MET A 253 0.67 4.35 -12.41
N ALA A 254 1.82 3.70 -12.64
CA ALA A 254 2.54 2.97 -11.61
C ALA A 254 2.95 3.88 -10.45
N TRP A 255 3.53 5.05 -10.72
CA TRP A 255 4.01 5.93 -9.65
C TRP A 255 2.86 6.61 -8.90
N THR A 256 1.88 7.17 -9.61
CA THR A 256 0.69 7.81 -8.99
C THR A 256 -0.05 6.84 -8.07
N MET A 257 -0.25 5.60 -8.52
CA MET A 257 -0.96 4.59 -7.75
C MET A 257 -0.19 4.14 -6.51
N GLN A 258 1.14 4.08 -6.58
CA GLN A 258 1.97 3.80 -5.39
C GLN A 258 1.96 4.98 -4.41
N VAL A 259 1.91 6.23 -4.90
CA VAL A 259 1.77 7.43 -4.05
C VAL A 259 0.41 7.42 -3.35
N LEU A 260 -0.71 7.30 -4.07
CA LEU A 260 -2.05 7.20 -3.49
C LEU A 260 -2.13 6.10 -2.44
N ARG A 261 -1.56 4.92 -2.74
CA ARG A 261 -1.46 3.81 -1.80
C ARG A 261 -0.71 4.18 -0.52
N TYR A 262 0.44 4.84 -0.63
CA TYR A 262 1.25 5.17 0.53
C TYR A 262 0.76 6.39 1.32
N ILE A 263 0.00 7.31 0.73
CA ILE A 263 -0.75 8.33 1.50
C ILE A 263 -1.71 7.65 2.47
N VAL A 264 -2.52 6.70 1.99
CA VAL A 264 -3.45 5.94 2.84
C VAL A 264 -2.70 5.15 3.89
N TYR A 265 -1.65 4.43 3.47
CA TYR A 265 -0.84 3.62 4.37
C TYR A 265 -0.23 4.44 5.52
N VAL A 266 0.48 5.53 5.21
CA VAL A 266 1.17 6.36 6.22
C VAL A 266 0.19 7.00 7.19
N ALA A 267 -0.94 7.51 6.70
CA ALA A 267 -1.92 8.16 7.55
C ALA A 267 -2.68 7.16 8.46
N VAL A 268 -3.01 5.97 7.93
CA VAL A 268 -3.61 4.89 8.74
C VAL A 268 -2.60 4.33 9.75
N VAL A 269 -1.32 4.22 9.39
CA VAL A 269 -0.27 3.90 10.36
C VAL A 269 -0.22 4.96 11.47
N LYS A 270 -0.25 6.27 11.15
CA LYS A 270 -0.18 7.32 12.19
C LYS A 270 -1.31 7.19 13.21
N LEU A 271 -2.53 6.86 12.76
CA LEU A 271 -3.68 6.59 13.63
C LEU A 271 -3.49 5.30 14.46
N ALA A 272 -3.10 4.19 13.81
CA ALA A 272 -2.96 2.89 14.46
C ALA A 272 -1.80 2.85 15.46
N HIS A 273 -0.62 3.38 15.09
CA HIS A 273 0.58 3.42 15.93
C HIS A 273 0.36 4.32 17.16
N GLY A 274 -0.27 5.49 16.99
CA GLY A 274 -0.67 6.34 18.12
C GLY A 274 -1.55 5.62 19.13
N ARG A 275 -2.49 4.80 18.65
CA ARG A 275 -3.36 3.96 19.48
C ARG A 275 -2.62 2.79 20.14
N PHE A 276 -1.68 2.15 19.46
CA PHE A 276 -0.91 1.01 19.98
C PHE A 276 0.17 1.37 21.00
N VAL A 277 0.82 2.52 20.85
CA VAL A 277 1.94 2.93 21.73
C VAL A 277 1.45 3.73 22.93
N TYR A 278 0.55 4.69 22.71
CA TYR A 278 0.14 5.64 23.75
C TYR A 278 -1.29 5.39 24.28
N GLY A 279 -2.06 4.50 23.65
CA GLY A 279 -3.47 4.31 23.97
C GLY A 279 -4.39 5.49 23.62
N ILE A 280 -3.87 6.57 23.03
CA ILE A 280 -4.65 7.79 22.74
C ILE A 280 -5.28 7.75 21.35
N CYS A 281 -6.39 8.48 21.18
CA CYS A 281 -6.87 8.89 19.88
C CYS A 281 -6.19 10.23 19.51
N MET A 282 -5.69 10.35 18.28
CA MET A 282 -5.00 11.57 17.84
C MET A 282 -5.93 12.79 17.91
N PRO A 283 -5.53 13.90 18.57
CA PRO A 283 -6.28 15.16 18.49
C PRO A 283 -6.37 15.64 17.03
N GLY A 284 -7.50 16.24 16.66
CA GLY A 284 -7.84 16.54 15.25
C GLY A 284 -8.49 15.37 14.48
N GLY A 285 -8.43 14.15 15.03
CA GLY A 285 -9.03 12.96 14.43
C GLY A 285 -8.43 12.58 13.08
N ALA A 286 -9.14 11.74 12.32
CA ALA A 286 -8.60 11.17 11.09
C ALA A 286 -8.39 12.25 10.00
N VAL A 287 -9.33 13.19 9.84
CA VAL A 287 -9.30 14.23 8.79
C VAL A 287 -8.04 15.11 8.87
N GLU A 288 -7.65 15.54 10.08
CA GLU A 288 -6.44 16.34 10.26
C GLU A 288 -5.17 15.55 9.95
N VAL A 289 -5.09 14.29 10.38
CA VAL A 289 -3.99 13.38 10.05
C VAL A 289 -3.86 13.19 8.52
N PHE A 290 -4.96 12.99 7.80
CA PHE A 290 -4.94 12.86 6.35
C PHE A 290 -4.51 14.17 5.65
N ARG A 291 -5.04 15.32 6.10
CA ARG A 291 -4.65 16.63 5.58
C ARG A 291 -3.14 16.88 5.81
N GLY A 292 -2.64 16.57 7.00
CA GLY A 292 -1.21 16.64 7.32
C GLY A 292 -0.34 15.69 6.50
N THR A 293 -0.86 14.53 6.12
CA THR A 293 -0.13 13.56 5.27
C THR A 293 -0.05 14.01 3.81
N ILE A 294 -1.10 14.65 3.28
CA ILE A 294 -1.15 15.13 1.89
C ILE A 294 -0.41 16.46 1.71
N PHE A 295 -0.65 17.43 2.59
CA PHE A 295 -0.14 18.79 2.44
C PHE A 295 1.11 19.10 3.27
N GLY A 296 1.45 18.23 4.24
CA GLY A 296 2.58 18.41 5.14
C GLY A 296 3.93 17.95 4.56
N PRO A 297 4.99 17.98 5.40
CA PRO A 297 6.37 17.72 4.96
C PRO A 297 6.62 16.26 4.54
N THR A 298 5.90 15.29 5.12
CA THR A 298 6.08 13.85 4.85
C THR A 298 5.62 13.41 3.46
N PHE A 299 4.89 14.25 2.71
CA PHE A 299 4.47 13.94 1.35
C PHE A 299 5.64 13.66 0.39
N GLY A 300 6.77 14.36 0.57
CA GLY A 300 7.99 14.12 -0.21
C GLY A 300 8.60 12.74 0.02
N ASP A 301 8.64 12.32 1.28
CA ASP A 301 9.07 10.98 1.71
C ASP A 301 8.12 9.88 1.22
N ILE A 302 6.82 10.17 1.16
CA ILE A 302 5.82 9.29 0.53
C ILE A 302 6.11 9.10 -0.95
N CYS A 303 6.36 10.18 -1.70
CA CYS A 303 6.69 10.11 -3.13
C CYS A 303 7.99 9.33 -3.40
N MET A 304 9.00 9.50 -2.53
CA MET A 304 10.28 8.78 -2.61
C MET A 304 10.10 7.28 -2.32
N GLY A 305 9.43 6.91 -1.23
CA GLY A 305 9.21 5.51 -0.89
C GLY A 305 8.24 4.80 -1.85
N ALA A 306 7.28 5.53 -2.45
CA ALA A 306 6.39 5.01 -3.49
C ALA A 306 7.14 4.56 -4.75
N MET A 307 8.26 5.21 -5.08
CA MET A 307 9.18 4.79 -6.13
C MET A 307 10.11 3.65 -5.65
N ALA A 308 10.73 3.81 -4.47
CA ALA A 308 11.80 2.92 -4.01
C ALA A 308 11.31 1.54 -3.52
N VAL A 309 10.19 1.46 -2.80
CA VAL A 309 9.75 0.19 -2.17
C VAL A 309 9.28 -0.87 -3.19
N PRO A 310 8.53 -0.53 -4.26
CA PRO A 310 8.18 -1.52 -5.28
C PRO A 310 9.42 -2.10 -5.99
N VAL A 311 10.39 -1.25 -6.32
CA VAL A 311 11.67 -1.67 -6.94
C VAL A 311 12.44 -2.60 -6.00
N ASN A 312 12.61 -2.23 -4.73
CA ASN A 312 13.26 -3.10 -3.74
C ASN A 312 12.50 -4.42 -3.54
N SER A 313 11.17 -4.39 -3.53
CA SER A 313 10.34 -5.61 -3.42
C SER A 313 10.55 -6.56 -4.60
N ALA A 314 10.68 -6.02 -5.83
CA ALA A 314 10.96 -6.81 -7.02
C ALA A 314 12.38 -7.42 -6.99
N VAL A 315 13.40 -6.62 -6.64
CA VAL A 315 14.80 -7.10 -6.50
C VAL A 315 14.90 -8.20 -5.44
N ARG A 316 14.26 -8.04 -4.28
CA ARG A 316 14.21 -9.08 -3.22
C ARG A 316 13.44 -10.33 -3.65
N GLY A 317 12.36 -10.17 -4.41
CA GLY A 317 11.61 -11.29 -4.98
C GLY A 317 12.47 -12.12 -5.93
N TRP A 318 13.16 -11.46 -6.86
CA TRP A 318 14.06 -12.09 -7.83
C TRP A 318 15.27 -12.76 -7.15
N ALA A 319 15.91 -12.10 -6.18
CA ALA A 319 17.02 -12.69 -5.43
C ALA A 319 16.61 -13.97 -4.67
N ARG A 320 15.41 -13.99 -4.07
CA ARG A 320 14.87 -15.20 -3.43
C ARG A 320 14.51 -16.30 -4.43
N ALA A 321 13.97 -15.94 -5.59
CA ALA A 321 13.68 -16.89 -6.67
C ALA A 321 14.98 -17.57 -7.18
N MET A 322 16.05 -16.81 -7.39
CA MET A 322 17.35 -17.39 -7.75
C MET A 322 17.90 -18.32 -6.67
N LYS A 323 17.86 -17.92 -5.39
CA LYS A 323 18.33 -18.76 -4.27
C LYS A 323 17.56 -20.09 -4.19
N ALA A 324 16.26 -20.08 -4.49
CA ALA A 324 15.44 -21.29 -4.54
C ALA A 324 15.78 -22.17 -5.76
N ALA A 325 15.97 -21.55 -6.94
CA ALA A 325 16.25 -22.26 -8.18
C ALA A 325 17.64 -22.94 -8.21
N THR A 326 18.62 -22.44 -7.45
CA THR A 326 19.99 -23.00 -7.41
C THR A 326 20.22 -24.03 -6.31
N GLY A 327 19.19 -24.43 -5.57
CA GLY A 327 19.22 -25.61 -4.67
C GLY A 327 20.18 -25.54 -3.48
N GLY A 328 20.80 -24.39 -3.21
CA GLY A 328 21.86 -24.28 -2.19
C GLY A 328 23.22 -24.83 -2.63
N ASN A 329 23.40 -25.20 -3.92
CA ASN A 329 24.70 -25.63 -4.44
C ASN A 329 25.61 -24.41 -4.63
N ASP A 330 26.41 -24.14 -3.60
CA ASP A 330 27.30 -22.97 -3.51
C ASP A 330 28.34 -22.88 -4.64
N GLU A 331 28.77 -24.00 -5.25
CA GLU A 331 29.85 -24.02 -6.24
C GLU A 331 29.53 -23.32 -7.56
N PHE A 332 28.31 -23.43 -8.10
CA PHE A 332 27.97 -22.84 -9.40
C PHE A 332 27.65 -21.32 -9.35
N ILE A 333 27.72 -20.70 -8.17
CA ILE A 333 27.37 -19.29 -7.95
C ILE A 333 28.58 -18.46 -7.47
N PHE A 334 29.81 -18.88 -7.75
CA PHE A 334 30.99 -18.13 -7.30
C PHE A 334 31.27 -16.85 -8.12
N SER A 335 30.83 -16.78 -9.38
CA SER A 335 31.06 -15.64 -10.29
C SER A 335 30.00 -14.52 -10.20
N GLY A 336 28.79 -14.78 -9.68
CA GLY A 336 27.73 -13.78 -9.51
C GLY A 336 27.50 -13.29 -8.07
N ARG A 337 28.26 -13.83 -7.11
CA ARG A 337 27.89 -13.93 -5.68
C ARG A 337 27.66 -12.60 -4.94
N GLY A 338 28.34 -11.53 -5.32
CA GLY A 338 28.42 -10.30 -4.51
C GLY A 338 27.35 -9.24 -4.77
N CYS A 339 26.98 -8.99 -6.03
CA CYS A 339 26.35 -7.72 -6.41
C CYS A 339 24.87 -7.62 -5.99
N CYS A 340 24.01 -8.48 -6.54
CA CYS A 340 22.56 -8.35 -6.33
C CYS A 340 22.12 -8.60 -4.89
N PHE A 341 22.76 -9.55 -4.18
CA PHE A 341 22.44 -9.82 -2.78
C PHE A 341 22.89 -8.66 -1.87
N SER A 342 24.14 -8.18 -1.99
CA SER A 342 24.65 -7.03 -1.21
C SER A 342 23.88 -5.74 -1.52
N ILE A 343 23.49 -5.51 -2.78
CA ILE A 343 22.58 -4.40 -3.13
C ILE A 343 21.23 -4.60 -2.43
N SER A 344 20.64 -5.80 -2.47
CA SER A 344 19.34 -6.05 -1.85
C SER A 344 19.36 -5.85 -0.32
N GLU A 345 20.43 -6.20 0.39
CA GLU A 345 20.57 -5.94 1.82
C GLU A 345 20.78 -4.45 2.12
N LYS A 346 21.69 -3.79 1.39
CA LYS A 346 21.93 -2.33 1.50
C LYS A 346 20.69 -1.50 1.13
N MET A 347 19.82 -2.01 0.25
CA MET A 347 18.54 -1.39 -0.09
C MET A 347 17.42 -1.77 0.90
N LEU A 348 17.41 -2.98 1.46
CA LEU A 348 16.46 -3.40 2.50
C LEU A 348 16.59 -2.54 3.76
N GLY A 349 17.83 -2.24 4.17
CA GLY A 349 18.11 -1.28 5.22
C GLY A 349 17.88 0.20 4.85
N ARG A 350 17.41 0.54 3.64
CA ARG A 350 17.22 1.95 3.19
C ARG A 350 15.87 2.25 2.54
N ALA A 351 15.14 1.26 2.07
CA ALA A 351 13.89 1.43 1.33
C ALA A 351 12.93 0.26 1.55
N ASN A 352 12.32 0.18 2.73
CA ASN A 352 11.37 -0.90 3.06
C ASN A 352 10.00 -0.33 3.45
N ARG A 353 8.95 -1.17 3.35
CA ARG A 353 7.57 -0.75 3.64
C ARG A 353 7.33 -0.39 5.12
N TRP A 354 8.20 -0.84 6.02
CA TRP A 354 8.08 -0.68 7.47
C TRP A 354 8.61 0.70 7.91
N GLY A 355 9.57 1.26 7.19
CA GLY A 355 10.03 2.64 7.36
C GLY A 355 8.90 3.68 7.30
N PHE A 356 7.85 3.42 6.51
CA PHE A 356 6.65 4.27 6.49
C PHE A 356 5.95 4.42 7.84
N VAL A 357 6.20 3.51 8.80
CA VAL A 357 5.69 3.68 10.16
C VAL A 357 6.38 4.85 10.86
N HIS A 358 7.70 4.95 10.80
CA HIS A 358 8.44 6.08 11.36
C HIS A 358 8.24 7.38 10.56
N VAL A 359 7.95 7.30 9.25
CA VAL A 359 7.51 8.47 8.46
C VAL A 359 6.17 9.01 8.97
N GLY A 360 5.20 8.14 9.26
CA GLY A 360 3.86 8.54 9.71
C GLY A 360 3.81 8.96 11.18
N ALA A 361 4.36 8.13 12.07
CA ALA A 361 4.32 8.34 13.52
C ALA A 361 5.28 9.46 13.97
N ARG A 362 6.55 9.39 13.55
CA ARG A 362 7.63 10.30 14.00
C ARG A 362 8.06 11.34 12.95
N GLY A 363 7.40 11.40 11.80
CA GLY A 363 7.76 12.36 10.74
C GLY A 363 9.16 12.19 10.13
N LYS A 364 9.87 11.09 10.41
CA LYS A 364 11.23 10.85 9.94
C LYS A 364 11.32 10.75 8.42
N ALA A 365 12.44 11.18 7.85
CA ALA A 365 12.70 11.02 6.42
C ALA A 365 12.78 9.53 6.02
N PHE A 366 12.20 9.15 4.89
CA PHE A 366 11.88 7.74 4.56
C PHE A 366 13.09 6.80 4.54
N CYS A 367 14.25 7.26 4.07
CA CYS A 367 15.47 6.46 4.04
C CYS A 367 16.01 6.17 5.45
N VAL A 368 15.91 7.16 6.36
CA VAL A 368 16.35 7.04 7.76
C VAL A 368 15.35 6.19 8.52
N ALA A 369 14.06 6.49 8.37
CA ALA A 369 12.94 5.73 8.91
C ALA A 369 13.01 4.23 8.52
N SER A 370 13.33 3.92 7.25
CA SER A 370 13.52 2.54 6.79
C SER A 370 14.66 1.82 7.50
N ARG A 371 15.79 2.51 7.68
CA ARG A 371 16.98 1.96 8.36
C ARG A 371 16.70 1.69 9.82
N ASP A 372 16.17 2.68 10.52
CA ASP A 372 15.96 2.65 11.96
C ASP A 372 14.93 1.57 12.35
N VAL A 373 13.84 1.43 11.59
CA VAL A 373 12.87 0.33 11.76
C VAL A 373 13.49 -1.04 11.48
N TRP A 374 14.33 -1.17 10.44
CA TRP A 374 14.98 -2.44 10.14
C TRP A 374 16.00 -2.84 11.21
N SER A 375 16.78 -1.89 11.73
CA SER A 375 17.70 -2.16 12.86
C SER A 375 16.95 -2.54 14.13
N LEU A 376 15.79 -1.94 14.42
CA LEU A 376 14.94 -2.35 15.55
C LEU A 376 14.44 -3.79 15.38
N PHE A 377 14.02 -4.21 14.18
CA PHE A 377 13.60 -5.60 13.93
C PHE A 377 14.72 -6.62 14.11
N VAL A 378 15.95 -6.28 13.68
CA VAL A 378 17.13 -7.13 13.92
C VAL A 378 17.49 -7.17 15.41
N LEU A 379 17.54 -6.03 16.08
CA LEU A 379 17.85 -5.92 17.52
C LEU A 379 16.86 -6.69 18.41
N ARG A 380 15.58 -6.73 18.03
CA ARG A 380 14.53 -7.47 18.74
C ARG A 380 14.37 -8.93 18.29
N GLY A 381 15.18 -9.41 17.34
CA GLY A 381 15.10 -10.79 16.84
C GLY A 381 13.82 -11.13 16.05
N ILE A 382 13.04 -10.13 15.61
CA ILE A 382 11.77 -10.35 14.87
C ILE A 382 11.92 -10.20 13.36
N ALA A 383 13.13 -9.98 12.83
CA ALA A 383 13.37 -9.80 11.40
C ALA A 383 12.90 -10.99 10.54
N GLU A 384 13.07 -12.23 11.02
CA GLU A 384 12.58 -13.43 10.32
C GLU A 384 11.05 -13.54 10.36
N LEU A 385 10.45 -13.31 11.54
CA LEU A 385 8.99 -13.23 11.70
C LEU A 385 8.38 -12.22 10.71
N VAL A 386 8.98 -11.04 10.61
CA VAL A 386 8.59 -9.94 9.72
C VAL A 386 8.77 -10.28 8.23
N ASP A 387 9.77 -11.08 7.84
CA ASP A 387 9.92 -11.54 6.45
C ASP A 387 8.99 -12.73 6.12
N SER A 388 8.54 -13.48 7.13
CA SER A 388 7.56 -14.55 7.01
C SER A 388 6.10 -14.09 6.91
N ASP A 389 5.84 -12.78 7.08
CA ASP A 389 4.50 -12.17 7.02
C ASP A 389 3.78 -12.44 5.68
N LEU A 390 2.66 -13.17 5.76
CA LEU A 390 1.80 -13.41 4.60
C LEU A 390 0.93 -12.20 4.23
N THR A 391 0.80 -11.15 5.05
CA THR A 391 -0.03 -9.98 4.73
C THR A 391 0.46 -9.30 3.45
N GLY A 392 1.78 -9.25 3.24
CA GLY A 392 2.37 -8.78 1.97
C GLY A 392 1.92 -9.56 0.72
N SER A 393 1.84 -10.89 0.86
CA SER A 393 1.43 -11.83 -0.19
C SER A 393 -0.08 -11.81 -0.39
N PHE A 394 -0.88 -11.77 0.69
CA PHE A 394 -2.32 -11.55 0.64
C PHE A 394 -2.65 -10.31 -0.20
N CYS A 395 -2.03 -9.17 0.11
CA CYS A 395 -2.23 -7.92 -0.63
C CYS A 395 -1.79 -8.01 -2.11
N PHE A 396 -0.92 -8.96 -2.48
CA PHE A 396 -0.40 -9.10 -3.84
C PHE A 396 -1.31 -10.02 -4.66
N LEU A 397 -1.64 -11.19 -4.10
CA LEU A 397 -2.46 -12.21 -4.74
C LEU A 397 -3.93 -11.77 -4.88
N SER A 398 -4.48 -11.03 -3.92
CA SER A 398 -5.78 -10.36 -4.08
C SER A 398 -5.78 -9.34 -5.22
N SER A 399 -4.69 -8.58 -5.38
CA SER A 399 -4.52 -7.60 -6.46
C SER A 399 -4.35 -8.27 -7.81
N VAL A 400 -3.57 -9.35 -7.89
CA VAL A 400 -3.46 -10.20 -9.09
C VAL A 400 -4.83 -10.79 -9.47
N THR A 401 -5.61 -11.24 -8.48
CA THR A 401 -6.98 -11.73 -8.71
C THR A 401 -7.88 -10.63 -9.28
N ALA A 402 -7.82 -9.41 -8.74
CA ALA A 402 -8.59 -8.28 -9.22
C ALA A 402 -8.20 -7.85 -10.64
N GLY A 403 -6.90 -7.81 -10.94
CA GLY A 403 -6.39 -7.59 -12.30
C GLY A 403 -6.84 -8.68 -13.26
N ALA A 404 -6.72 -9.95 -12.88
CA ALA A 404 -7.14 -11.08 -13.71
C ALA A 404 -8.64 -11.05 -14.01
N LEU A 405 -9.49 -10.70 -13.03
CA LEU A 405 -10.93 -10.49 -13.23
C LEU A 405 -11.24 -9.31 -14.16
N ALA A 406 -10.55 -8.17 -13.98
CA ALA A 406 -10.72 -7.00 -14.83
C ALA A 406 -10.30 -7.29 -16.30
N SER A 407 -9.18 -7.99 -16.48
CA SER A 407 -8.67 -8.48 -17.76
C SER A 407 -9.59 -9.52 -18.41
N LEU A 408 -10.14 -10.46 -17.64
CA LEU A 408 -11.13 -11.43 -18.11
C LEU A 408 -12.35 -10.72 -18.72
N VAL A 409 -12.92 -9.74 -18.02
CA VAL A 409 -14.10 -9.01 -18.50
C VAL A 409 -13.77 -8.17 -19.74
N ALA A 410 -12.74 -7.31 -19.66
CA ALA A 410 -12.39 -6.41 -20.76
C ALA A 410 -11.83 -7.14 -21.99
N GLY A 411 -11.01 -8.17 -21.77
CA GLY A 411 -10.43 -9.01 -22.83
C GLY A 411 -11.47 -9.89 -23.51
N SER A 412 -12.39 -10.52 -22.77
CA SER A 412 -13.50 -11.29 -23.37
C SER A 412 -14.41 -10.40 -24.20
N TRP A 413 -14.73 -9.20 -23.72
CA TRP A 413 -15.46 -8.21 -24.51
C TRP A 413 -14.70 -7.83 -25.78
N ALA A 414 -13.40 -7.55 -25.67
CA ALA A 414 -12.55 -7.19 -26.81
C ALA A 414 -12.40 -8.34 -27.82
N LEU A 415 -12.49 -9.61 -27.42
CA LEU A 415 -12.56 -10.73 -28.36
C LEU A 415 -13.94 -10.91 -28.99
N ALA A 416 -15.02 -10.62 -28.27
CA ALA A 416 -16.40 -10.82 -28.73
C ALA A 416 -16.91 -9.71 -29.68
N THR A 417 -16.36 -8.49 -29.56
CA THR A 417 -16.85 -7.29 -30.27
C THR A 417 -15.98 -6.84 -31.45
N VAL A 418 -14.83 -7.50 -31.66
CA VAL A 418 -13.82 -7.09 -32.63
C VAL A 418 -13.76 -8.09 -33.78
N ASP A 419 -13.98 -7.61 -35.00
CA ASP A 419 -13.84 -8.41 -36.23
C ASP A 419 -12.46 -9.08 -36.34
N LYS A 420 -12.39 -10.20 -37.06
CA LYS A 420 -11.21 -11.08 -37.14
C LYS A 420 -9.88 -10.36 -37.44
N ASP A 421 -9.93 -9.25 -38.18
CA ASP A 421 -8.74 -8.50 -38.61
C ASP A 421 -8.19 -7.54 -37.53
N HIS A 422 -8.96 -7.22 -36.49
CA HIS A 422 -8.60 -6.24 -35.46
C HIS A 422 -8.14 -6.85 -34.12
N LYS A 423 -7.87 -8.17 -34.05
CA LYS A 423 -7.34 -8.89 -32.87
C LYS A 423 -6.12 -8.24 -32.18
N LYS A 424 -5.39 -7.38 -32.90
CA LYS A 424 -4.23 -6.60 -32.39
C LYS A 424 -4.56 -5.74 -31.16
N ILE A 425 -5.81 -5.33 -30.97
CA ILE A 425 -6.24 -4.44 -29.85
C ILE A 425 -6.58 -5.24 -28.57
N ALA A 426 -7.04 -6.49 -28.70
CA ALA A 426 -7.53 -7.29 -27.57
C ALA A 426 -6.44 -7.55 -26.51
N LEU A 427 -5.20 -7.86 -26.93
CA LEU A 427 -4.09 -8.12 -26.01
C LEU A 427 -3.69 -6.86 -25.20
N PRO A 428 -3.45 -5.67 -25.81
CA PRO A 428 -3.28 -4.43 -25.06
C PRO A 428 -4.42 -4.12 -24.08
N VAL A 429 -5.69 -4.28 -24.50
CA VAL A 429 -6.86 -4.01 -23.63
C VAL A 429 -6.86 -4.92 -22.40
N ALA A 430 -6.59 -6.22 -22.58
CA ALA A 430 -6.47 -7.17 -21.47
C ALA A 430 -5.34 -6.76 -20.50
N ILE A 431 -4.16 -6.40 -21.01
CA ILE A 431 -3.02 -5.96 -20.19
C ILE A 431 -3.35 -4.67 -19.41
N TYR A 432 -3.96 -3.67 -20.05
CA TYR A 432 -4.32 -2.43 -19.37
C TYR A 432 -5.40 -2.66 -18.30
N ALA A 433 -6.43 -3.46 -18.60
CA ALA A 433 -7.44 -3.84 -17.61
C ALA A 433 -6.85 -4.62 -16.43
N PHE A 434 -5.87 -5.51 -16.69
CA PHE A 434 -5.12 -6.19 -15.61
C PHE A 434 -4.43 -5.19 -14.69
N LEU A 435 -3.70 -4.22 -15.25
CA LEU A 435 -2.98 -3.21 -14.47
C LEU A 435 -3.93 -2.30 -13.68
N ILE A 436 -5.07 -1.91 -14.27
CA ILE A 436 -6.12 -1.13 -13.59
C ILE A 436 -6.60 -1.91 -12.35
N GLY A 437 -7.00 -3.17 -12.52
CA GLY A 437 -7.49 -4.00 -11.40
C GLY A 437 -6.45 -4.30 -10.34
N TYR A 438 -5.21 -4.56 -10.76
CA TYR A 438 -4.10 -4.74 -9.85
C TYR A 438 -3.87 -3.49 -8.98
N TYR A 439 -3.73 -2.31 -9.58
CA TYR A 439 -3.43 -1.09 -8.83
C TYR A 439 -4.60 -0.61 -7.96
N MET A 440 -5.84 -0.69 -8.45
CA MET A 440 -7.05 -0.35 -7.68
C MET A 440 -7.15 -1.19 -6.41
N CYS A 441 -7.01 -2.51 -6.54
CA CYS A 441 -7.07 -3.44 -5.41
C CYS A 441 -5.88 -3.26 -4.45
N ARG A 442 -4.67 -3.06 -4.99
CA ARG A 442 -3.45 -2.84 -4.20
C ARG A 442 -3.49 -1.54 -3.39
N MET A 443 -4.17 -0.51 -3.89
CA MET A 443 -4.44 0.72 -3.16
C MET A 443 -5.43 0.47 -2.01
N MET A 444 -6.58 -0.16 -2.29
CA MET A 444 -7.65 -0.36 -1.29
C MET A 444 -7.24 -1.23 -0.10
N ILE A 445 -6.43 -2.27 -0.32
CA ILE A 445 -5.98 -3.21 0.73
C ILE A 445 -4.73 -2.66 1.48
N ALA A 446 -4.29 -1.43 1.20
CA ALA A 446 -3.14 -0.86 1.90
C ALA A 446 -3.43 -0.49 3.36
N TRP A 447 -4.67 -0.21 3.72
CA TRP A 447 -4.99 0.22 5.09
C TRP A 447 -4.98 -0.92 6.13
N PRO A 448 -5.47 -2.16 5.86
CA PRO A 448 -5.29 -3.25 6.81
C PRO A 448 -3.82 -3.67 6.91
N GLN A 449 -3.08 -3.59 5.80
CA GLN A 449 -1.63 -3.80 5.78
C GLN A 449 -0.87 -2.76 6.63
N ALA A 450 -1.35 -1.51 6.65
CA ALA A 450 -0.83 -0.46 7.51
C ALA A 450 -1.06 -0.76 9.00
N CYS A 451 -2.22 -1.26 9.39
CA CYS A 451 -2.49 -1.70 10.77
C CYS A 451 -1.49 -2.79 11.21
N VAL A 452 -1.29 -3.83 10.39
CA VAL A 452 -0.30 -4.89 10.64
C VAL A 452 1.12 -4.31 10.77
N ALA A 453 1.49 -3.35 9.92
CA ALA A 453 2.81 -2.72 9.98
C ALA A 453 3.02 -1.86 11.24
N ALA A 454 2.02 -1.08 11.62
CA ALA A 454 2.03 -0.30 12.85
C ALA A 454 2.17 -1.19 14.09
N TYR A 455 1.48 -2.33 14.13
CA TYR A 455 1.52 -3.29 15.24
C TYR A 455 2.90 -3.94 15.42
N HIS A 456 3.53 -4.43 14.33
CA HIS A 456 4.90 -4.98 14.40
C HIS A 456 5.94 -3.95 14.87
N VAL A 457 5.82 -2.70 14.42
CA VAL A 457 6.78 -1.64 14.78
C VAL A 457 6.56 -1.13 16.20
N ALA A 458 5.31 -0.99 16.65
CA ALA A 458 4.99 -0.68 18.05
C ALA A 458 5.56 -1.74 19.02
N TYR A 459 5.45 -3.03 18.65
CA TYR A 459 6.09 -4.12 19.41
C TYR A 459 7.62 -4.06 19.38
N ALA A 460 8.22 -3.76 18.22
CA ALA A 460 9.68 -3.63 18.13
C ALA A 460 10.24 -2.50 19.02
N GLU A 461 9.49 -1.42 19.15
CA GLU A 461 9.81 -0.29 20.01
C GLU A 461 9.73 -0.71 21.49
N ASN A 462 8.55 -1.15 21.95
CA ASN A 462 8.34 -1.61 23.32
C ASN A 462 7.64 -2.98 23.38
N PRO A 463 8.41 -4.10 23.46
CA PRO A 463 7.86 -5.44 23.60
C PRO A 463 7.07 -5.70 24.89
N HIS A 464 7.25 -4.86 25.92
CA HIS A 464 6.61 -5.00 27.23
C HIS A 464 5.34 -4.15 27.37
N ASN A 465 4.93 -3.44 26.31
CA ASN A 465 3.72 -2.62 26.35
C ASN A 465 2.47 -3.52 26.49
N PRO A 466 1.70 -3.40 27.59
CA PRO A 466 0.54 -4.26 27.85
C PRO A 466 -0.59 -4.10 26.82
N GLN A 467 -0.62 -3.02 26.04
CA GLN A 467 -1.63 -2.78 24.99
C GLN A 467 -1.47 -3.70 23.78
N LEU A 468 -0.28 -4.28 23.56
CA LEU A 468 0.02 -5.10 22.37
C LEU A 468 -0.32 -6.59 22.54
N GLY A 469 -0.45 -7.09 23.77
CA GLY A 469 -0.75 -8.49 24.05
C GLY A 469 0.40 -9.47 23.72
N THR A 470 0.12 -10.77 23.79
CA THR A 470 1.14 -11.84 23.73
C THR A 470 1.35 -12.47 22.34
N LEU A 471 0.62 -12.03 21.31
CA LEU A 471 0.57 -12.66 19.99
C LEU A 471 1.93 -12.77 19.27
N ILE A 472 2.74 -11.69 19.28
CA ILE A 472 4.09 -11.73 18.69
C ILE A 472 5.04 -12.64 19.50
N PRO A 473 5.13 -12.51 20.85
CA PRO A 473 5.89 -13.45 21.67
C PRO A 473 5.53 -14.93 21.47
N GLU A 474 4.25 -15.25 21.35
CA GLU A 474 3.77 -16.63 21.12
C GLU A 474 4.22 -17.17 19.76
N HIS A 475 3.99 -16.42 18.69
CA HIS A 475 4.42 -16.81 17.35
C HIS A 475 5.95 -16.92 17.24
N LEU A 476 6.71 -16.06 17.93
CA LEU A 476 8.17 -16.16 17.96
C LEU A 476 8.64 -17.45 18.64
N ARG A 477 7.98 -17.89 19.72
CA ARG A 477 8.26 -19.19 20.37
C ARG A 477 7.88 -20.37 19.47
N GLU A 478 6.75 -20.30 18.75
CA GLU A 478 6.39 -21.35 17.76
C GLU A 478 7.41 -21.45 16.62
N LEU A 479 7.94 -20.33 16.11
CA LEU A 479 9.00 -20.35 15.09
C LEU A 479 10.31 -20.93 15.65
N GLN A 480 10.68 -20.59 16.89
CA GLN A 480 11.87 -21.13 17.55
C GLN A 480 11.76 -22.64 17.85
N SER A 481 10.59 -23.13 18.27
CA SER A 481 10.39 -24.58 18.50
C SER A 481 10.42 -25.38 17.21
N LEU A 482 9.82 -24.86 16.12
CA LEU A 482 9.89 -25.47 14.79
C LEU A 482 11.32 -25.49 14.21
N ALA A 483 12.14 -24.47 14.50
CA ALA A 483 13.55 -24.48 14.14
C ALA A 483 14.33 -25.53 14.94
N ALA A 484 14.13 -25.59 16.27
CA ALA A 484 14.80 -26.54 17.14
C ALA A 484 14.45 -28.02 16.83
N ASP A 485 13.20 -28.31 16.45
CA ASP A 485 12.79 -29.66 16.04
C ASP A 485 13.34 -30.05 14.66
N ARG A 486 13.56 -29.08 13.76
CA ARG A 486 14.21 -29.31 12.47
C ARG A 486 15.69 -29.64 12.60
N ASP A 487 16.39 -28.99 13.54
CA ASP A 487 17.82 -29.18 13.80
C ASP A 487 18.10 -30.36 14.76
N ARG A 488 17.06 -30.96 15.36
CA ARG A 488 17.19 -32.19 16.13
C ARG A 488 17.62 -33.32 15.19
N PRO A 489 18.75 -34.02 15.45
CA PRO A 489 19.14 -35.15 14.63
C PRO A 489 18.05 -36.22 14.71
N ARG A 490 17.51 -36.62 13.56
CA ARG A 490 16.64 -37.78 13.48
C ARG A 490 17.49 -39.00 13.84
N VAL A 491 17.28 -39.52 15.05
CA VAL A 491 17.75 -40.86 15.40
C VAL A 491 17.00 -41.80 14.46
N VAL A 492 17.70 -42.25 13.42
CA VAL A 492 17.28 -43.43 12.67
C VAL A 492 17.49 -44.57 13.63
N ASP A 493 16.41 -45.06 14.22
CA ASP A 493 16.43 -46.21 15.11
C ASP A 493 16.69 -47.45 14.24
N SER A 494 17.96 -47.75 14.01
CA SER A 494 18.41 -48.93 13.28
C SER A 494 18.32 -50.15 14.21
N SER A 495 17.09 -50.53 14.52
CA SER A 495 16.74 -51.58 15.50
C SER A 495 15.72 -52.57 14.92
N ASP A 496 15.87 -52.91 13.64
CA ASP A 496 15.24 -54.07 12.98
C ASP A 496 16.31 -54.75 12.11
N ASP A 497 17.05 -55.69 12.71
CA ASP A 497 17.78 -56.82 12.07
C ASP A 497 18.76 -57.43 13.10
N ILE A 498 18.28 -58.36 13.93
CA ILE A 498 19.03 -59.48 14.55
C ILE A 498 18.06 -60.33 15.41
N TYR A 499 17.99 -61.63 15.11
CA TYR A 499 17.13 -62.68 15.70
C TYR A 499 15.62 -62.61 15.43
N ASP A 500 15.18 -63.23 14.32
CA ASP A 500 14.44 -64.51 14.43
C ASP A 500 14.36 -65.26 13.07
N SER A 501 15.33 -66.15 12.81
CA SER A 501 15.27 -67.37 11.94
C SER A 501 16.64 -68.04 11.86
#